data_AF-A0A346R369-F1
#
_entry.id   AF-A0A346R369-F1
#
_cell.length_a   1.000
_cell.length_b   1.000
_cell.length_c   1.000
_cell.angle_alpha   90.00
_cell.angle_beta   90.00
_cell.angle_gamma   90.00
#
_symmetry.space_group_name_H-M   'P 1'
#
loop_
_entity.id
_entity.type
_entity.pdbx_description
1 polymer ?
#
loop_
_entity_poly.entity_id
_entity_poly.type
_entity_poly.pdbx_seq_one_letter_code
_entity_poly.pdbx_strand_id
1 'polypeptide(L)'
;MVGAHLRGMPLNGELTRLDARFVESARTSADYRLYALTGQSVPKPGMLRGPKGSGGAIALELWAMTPAGFGIFVAGVPSPMSIGTVLLEDGRSVKGFLVEPEALEGADDITALGDWRAYVARRAEAAR
;
A
#
# COMPACT_ATOMS: atom_id res chain seq x y z
N MET A 1 0.66 -4.68 3.18
CA MET A 1 0.14 -4.39 1.83
C MET A 1 -0.93 -3.32 1.93
N VAL A 2 -0.91 -2.28 1.09
CA VAL A 2 -1.79 -1.09 1.20
C VAL A 2 -2.62 -0.81 -0.06
N GLY A 3 -2.48 -1.63 -1.11
CA GLY A 3 -3.01 -1.32 -2.43
C GLY A 3 -3.44 -2.53 -3.24
N ALA A 4 -2.98 -2.63 -4.48
CA ALA A 4 -3.41 -3.64 -5.45
C ALA A 4 -3.16 -5.11 -5.01
N HIS A 5 -2.31 -5.34 -4.00
CA HIS A 5 -2.05 -6.67 -3.41
C HIS A 5 -2.96 -7.05 -2.23
N LEU A 6 -3.86 -6.16 -1.78
CA LEU A 6 -4.82 -6.48 -0.73
C LEU A 6 -5.75 -7.64 -1.14
N ARG A 7 -6.32 -8.40 -0.20
CA ARG A 7 -7.32 -9.44 -0.52
C ARG A 7 -8.45 -8.87 -1.39
N GLY A 8 -8.80 -9.58 -2.46
CA GLY A 8 -9.82 -9.17 -3.43
C GLY A 8 -9.35 -8.10 -4.44
N MET A 9 -8.09 -7.66 -4.38
CA MET A 9 -7.51 -6.73 -5.36
C MET A 9 -6.71 -7.48 -6.45
N PRO A 10 -6.49 -6.86 -7.63
CA PRO A 10 -6.01 -7.56 -8.83
C PRO A 10 -4.64 -8.24 -8.71
N LEU A 11 -3.73 -7.72 -7.87
CA LEU A 11 -2.36 -8.24 -7.74
C LEU A 11 -2.17 -9.16 -6.54
N ASN A 12 -3.23 -9.50 -5.79
CA ASN A 12 -3.10 -10.38 -4.62
C ASN A 12 -2.51 -11.76 -4.97
N GLY A 13 -2.74 -12.25 -6.20
CA GLY A 13 -2.17 -13.51 -6.70
C GLY A 13 -0.64 -13.54 -6.73
N GLU A 14 0.04 -12.40 -6.76
CA GLU A 14 1.51 -12.33 -6.67
C GLU A 14 2.02 -12.72 -5.28
N LEU A 15 1.22 -12.49 -4.23
CA LEU A 15 1.55 -12.91 -2.88
C LEU A 15 1.23 -14.38 -2.66
N THR A 16 0.02 -14.80 -3.02
CA THR A 16 -0.44 -16.17 -2.74
C THR A 16 0.32 -17.22 -3.53
N ARG A 17 0.84 -16.89 -4.73
CA ARG A 17 1.76 -17.76 -5.49
C ARG A 17 3.12 -17.97 -4.82
N LEU A 18 3.48 -17.15 -3.85
CA LEU A 18 4.71 -17.24 -3.07
C LEU A 18 4.45 -17.77 -1.64
N ASP A 19 3.34 -18.49 -1.46
CA ASP A 19 2.88 -19.03 -0.17
C ASP A 19 2.71 -17.99 0.93
N ALA A 20 2.49 -16.72 0.56
CA ALA A 20 2.21 -15.67 1.53
C ALA A 20 0.88 -15.96 2.23
N ARG A 21 0.86 -15.82 3.55
CA ARG A 21 -0.35 -16.03 4.37
C ARG A 21 -0.85 -14.74 4.96
N PHE A 22 -2.14 -14.48 4.84
CA PHE A 22 -2.78 -13.38 5.53
C PHE A 22 -2.64 -13.58 7.04
N VAL A 23 -2.27 -12.52 7.75
CA VAL A 23 -2.14 -12.51 9.21
C VAL A 23 -3.30 -11.72 9.81
N GLU A 24 -3.38 -10.42 9.49
CA GLU A 24 -4.41 -9.53 10.03
C GLU A 24 -4.59 -8.28 9.17
N SER A 25 -5.72 -7.61 9.38
CA SER A 25 -5.93 -6.23 8.94
C SER A 25 -5.41 -5.30 10.04
N ALA A 26 -4.74 -4.21 9.65
CA ALA A 26 -4.18 -3.24 10.59
C ALA A 26 -4.21 -1.82 9.98
N ARG A 27 -3.72 -0.84 10.73
CA ARG A 27 -3.52 0.54 10.25
C ARG A 27 -2.12 1.04 10.54
N THR A 28 -1.61 1.90 9.68
CA THR A 28 -0.38 2.67 9.97
C THR A 28 -0.61 3.65 11.12
N SER A 29 0.47 4.18 11.70
CA SER A 29 0.40 5.43 12.47
C SER A 29 -0.17 6.57 11.61
N ALA A 30 -0.53 7.69 12.24
CA ALA A 30 -1.05 8.89 11.57
C ALA A 30 0.03 9.73 10.84
N ASP A 31 1.16 9.12 10.50
CA ASP A 31 2.33 9.79 9.92
C ASP A 31 2.37 9.64 8.39
N TYR A 32 1.32 9.07 7.78
CA TYR A 32 1.34 8.61 6.40
C TYR A 32 0.33 9.34 5.53
N ARG A 33 0.74 9.66 4.31
CA ARG A 33 -0.15 10.12 3.25
C ARG A 33 -0.31 9.02 2.21
N LEU A 34 -1.52 8.94 1.66
CA LEU A 34 -1.89 7.97 0.64
C LEU A 34 -2.27 8.72 -0.63
N TYR A 35 -1.68 8.32 -1.74
CA TYR A 35 -1.88 8.94 -3.04
C TYR A 35 -2.36 7.93 -4.06
N ALA A 36 -3.30 8.32 -4.92
CA ALA A 36 -3.62 7.56 -6.13
C ALA A 36 -2.64 7.98 -7.25
N LEU A 37 -1.76 7.07 -7.64
CA LEU A 37 -0.70 7.38 -8.61
C LEU A 37 -1.25 7.47 -10.04
N THR A 38 -0.68 8.38 -10.82
CA THR A 38 -0.97 8.55 -12.25
C THR A 38 -0.03 7.70 -13.11
N GLY A 39 -0.41 7.48 -14.38
CA GLY A 39 0.45 6.80 -15.37
C GLY A 39 0.71 5.30 -15.13
N GLN A 40 0.03 4.68 -14.17
CA GLN A 40 0.19 3.26 -13.85
C GLN A 40 -0.71 2.38 -14.73
N SER A 41 -0.17 1.28 -15.27
CA SER A 41 -0.95 0.30 -16.04
C SER A 41 -2.04 -0.38 -15.22
N VAL A 42 -1.75 -0.66 -13.95
CA VAL A 42 -2.70 -1.12 -12.94
C VAL A 42 -2.83 0.00 -11.90
N PRO A 43 -4.04 0.55 -11.68
CA PRO A 43 -4.27 1.54 -10.63
C PRO A 43 -3.77 1.01 -9.29
N LYS A 44 -2.91 1.79 -8.64
CA LYS A 44 -2.33 1.43 -7.35
C LYS A 44 -2.04 2.70 -6.54
N PRO A 45 -2.05 2.60 -5.20
CA PRO A 45 -1.67 3.72 -4.37
C PRO A 45 -0.15 3.80 -4.16
N GLY A 46 0.32 5.01 -3.88
CA GLY A 46 1.62 5.28 -3.28
C GLY A 46 1.43 5.76 -1.85
N MET A 47 2.22 5.22 -0.91
CA MET A 47 2.18 5.64 0.49
C MET A 47 3.52 6.27 0.86
N LEU A 48 3.50 7.48 1.41
CA LEU A 48 4.69 8.20 1.83
C LEU A 48 4.60 8.57 3.32
N ARG A 49 5.68 8.33 4.06
CA ARG A 49 5.79 8.76 5.47
C ARG A 49 6.23 10.23 5.51
N GLY A 50 5.50 11.05 6.25
CA GLY A 50 5.86 12.42 6.57
C GLY A 50 6.31 12.60 8.03
N PRO A 51 6.44 13.85 8.50
CA PRO A 51 6.60 14.16 9.92
C PRO A 51 5.48 13.56 10.78
N LYS A 52 5.74 13.38 12.07
CA LYS A 52 4.78 12.79 13.01
C LYS A 52 3.45 13.58 13.00
N GLY A 53 2.34 12.88 12.80
CA GLY A 53 0.98 13.45 12.75
C GLY A 53 0.66 14.29 11.51
N SER A 54 1.52 14.30 10.49
CA SER A 54 1.30 15.09 9.25
C SER A 54 0.39 14.41 8.22
N GLY A 55 -0.11 13.21 8.53
CA GLY A 55 -0.91 12.38 7.64
C GLY A 55 -2.13 11.76 8.34
N GLY A 56 -2.52 10.57 7.90
CA GLY A 56 -3.62 9.79 8.45
C GLY A 56 -3.23 8.33 8.67
N ALA A 57 -4.02 7.63 9.48
CA ALA A 57 -3.88 6.19 9.68
C ALA A 57 -4.43 5.45 8.45
N ILE A 58 -3.58 4.74 7.72
CA ILE A 58 -3.93 4.08 6.47
C ILE A 58 -4.19 2.58 6.71
N ALA A 59 -5.34 2.09 6.23
CA ALA A 59 -5.72 0.69 6.28
C ALA A 59 -4.78 -0.17 5.43
N LEU A 60 -4.31 -1.27 6.00
CA LEU A 60 -3.41 -2.22 5.35
C LEU A 60 -3.68 -3.65 5.80
N GLU A 61 -3.09 -4.61 5.10
CA GLU A 61 -3.06 -6.01 5.52
C GLU A 61 -1.62 -6.46 5.77
N LEU A 62 -1.43 -7.19 6.86
CA LEU A 62 -0.18 -7.87 7.17
C LEU A 62 -0.19 -9.27 6.58
N TRP A 63 0.92 -9.62 5.91
CA TRP A 63 1.12 -10.89 5.25
C TRP A 63 2.44 -11.48 5.72
N ALA A 64 2.42 -12.75 6.12
CA ALA A 64 3.61 -13.51 6.45
C ALA A 64 4.15 -14.18 5.18
N MET A 65 5.46 -14.06 4.95
CA MET A 65 6.17 -14.66 3.82
C MET A 65 7.42 -15.37 4.33
N THR A 66 7.87 -16.40 3.60
CA THR A 66 9.20 -16.96 3.82
C THR A 66 10.27 -15.96 3.36
N PRO A 67 11.50 -16.01 3.88
CA PRO A 67 12.58 -15.14 3.38
C PRO A 67 12.83 -15.28 1.87
N ALA A 68 12.76 -16.51 1.33
CA ALA A 68 12.91 -16.76 -0.10
C ALA A 68 11.75 -16.15 -0.92
N GLY A 69 10.50 -16.34 -0.49
CA GLY A 69 9.34 -15.75 -1.13
C GLY A 69 9.39 -14.23 -1.08
N PHE A 70 9.83 -13.64 0.02
CA PHE A 70 10.02 -12.19 0.13
C PHE A 70 11.09 -11.69 -0.86
N GLY A 71 12.23 -12.38 -0.99
CA GLY A 71 13.27 -12.02 -1.95
C GLY A 71 12.75 -12.00 -3.40
N ILE A 72 12.01 -13.04 -3.79
CA ILE A 72 11.38 -13.12 -5.13
C ILE A 72 10.37 -11.99 -5.32
N PHE A 73 9.54 -11.73 -4.32
CA PHE A 73 8.54 -10.66 -4.38
C PHE A 73 9.17 -9.28 -4.58
N VAL A 74 10.16 -8.92 -3.75
CA VAL A 74 10.81 -7.61 -3.82
C VAL A 74 11.58 -7.42 -5.12
N ALA A 75 12.21 -8.49 -5.66
CA ALA A 75 12.87 -8.42 -6.97
C ALA A 75 11.91 -8.06 -8.12
N GLY A 76 10.61 -8.32 -7.96
CA GLY A 76 9.57 -7.96 -8.93
C GLY A 76 8.93 -6.60 -8.70
N VAL A 77 9.30 -5.84 -7.66
CA VAL A 77 8.71 -4.52 -7.38
C VAL A 77 9.35 -3.46 -8.29
N PRO A 78 8.62 -2.88 -9.25
CA PRO A 78 9.17 -1.87 -10.14
C PRO A 78 9.18 -0.48 -9.47
N SER A 79 10.10 0.38 -9.93
CA SER A 79 9.98 1.83 -9.68
C SER A 79 8.60 2.32 -10.15
N PRO A 80 7.94 3.25 -9.42
CA PRO A 80 8.46 4.04 -8.30
C PRO A 80 8.21 3.43 -6.91
N MET A 81 7.90 2.15 -6.84
CA MET A 81 7.53 1.50 -5.58
C MET A 81 8.78 1.01 -4.86
N SER A 82 8.76 1.08 -3.53
CA SER A 82 9.81 0.55 -2.68
C SER A 82 9.22 -0.25 -1.52
N ILE A 83 10.03 -1.13 -0.93
CA ILE A 83 9.69 -1.82 0.31
C ILE A 83 10.54 -1.27 1.45
N GLY A 84 9.88 -0.55 2.36
CA GLY A 84 10.50 0.08 3.52
C GLY A 84 9.98 -0.49 4.83
N THR A 85 10.32 0.20 5.92
CA THR A 85 9.75 -0.06 7.24
C THR A 85 8.53 0.85 7.45
N VAL A 86 7.40 0.25 7.82
CA VAL A 86 6.12 0.91 8.10
C VAL A 86 5.82 0.86 9.59
N LEU A 87 5.37 1.98 10.17
CA LEU A 87 4.98 2.07 11.58
C LEU A 87 3.47 1.91 11.68
N LEU A 88 3.03 0.99 12.54
CA LEU A 88 1.61 0.74 12.82
C LEU A 88 1.12 1.61 13.99
N GLU A 89 -0.19 1.78 14.09
CA GLU A 89 -0.80 2.58 15.16
C GLU A 89 -0.57 1.99 16.57
N ASP A 90 -0.34 0.68 16.66
CA ASP A 90 0.00 -0.03 17.90
C ASP A 90 1.50 0.02 18.25
N GLY A 91 2.29 0.76 17.48
CA GLY A 91 3.73 0.95 17.70
C GLY A 91 4.63 -0.13 17.07
N ARG A 92 4.08 -1.18 16.46
CA ARG A 92 4.89 -2.19 15.75
C ARG A 92 5.49 -1.59 14.46
N SER A 93 6.68 -2.09 14.11
CA SER A 93 7.33 -1.80 12.83
C SER A 93 7.35 -3.04 11.94
N VAL A 94 6.89 -2.91 10.70
CA VAL A 94 6.75 -4.02 9.73
C VAL A 94 7.35 -3.65 8.38
N LYS A 95 7.53 -4.62 7.48
CA LYS A 95 7.86 -4.33 6.07
C LYS A 95 6.61 -4.02 5.27
N GLY A 96 6.67 -3.01 4.41
CA GLY A 96 5.53 -2.59 3.61
C GLY A 96 5.91 -1.67 2.46
N PHE A 97 4.96 -1.49 1.54
CA PHE A 97 5.11 -0.61 0.39
C PHE A 97 5.21 0.85 0.80
N LEU A 98 6.15 1.55 0.17
CA LEU A 98 6.26 2.99 0.10
C LEU A 98 6.42 3.40 -1.36
N VAL A 99 6.40 4.70 -1.62
CA VAL A 99 6.61 5.26 -2.96
C VAL A 99 7.73 6.28 -2.94
N GLU A 100 8.48 6.37 -4.03
CA GLU A 100 9.44 7.45 -4.26
C GLU A 100 8.70 8.80 -4.41
N PRO A 101 9.21 9.91 -3.82
CA PRO A 101 8.52 11.21 -3.86
C PRO A 101 8.26 11.76 -5.27
N GLU A 102 9.12 11.44 -6.24
CA GLU A 102 8.97 11.86 -7.64
C GLU A 102 7.63 11.39 -8.24
N ALA A 103 7.15 10.21 -7.88
CA ALA A 103 5.90 9.68 -8.40
C ALA A 103 4.64 10.33 -7.82
N LEU A 104 4.80 11.28 -6.88
CA LEU A 104 3.68 12.04 -6.32
C LEU A 104 3.30 13.24 -7.16
N GLU A 105 4.10 13.61 -8.16
CA GLU A 105 3.75 14.70 -9.07
C GLU A 105 2.47 14.37 -9.85
N GLY A 106 1.46 15.24 -9.70
CA GLY A 106 0.14 15.05 -10.31
C GLY A 106 -0.70 13.91 -9.71
N ALA A 107 -0.23 13.25 -8.64
CA ALA A 107 -1.00 12.22 -7.95
C ALA A 107 -2.08 12.83 -7.04
N ASP A 108 -3.23 12.18 -6.95
CA ASP A 108 -4.32 12.64 -6.09
C ASP A 108 -4.04 12.26 -4.63
N ASP A 109 -4.05 13.24 -3.72
CA ASP A 109 -4.01 12.95 -2.28
C ASP A 109 -5.36 12.38 -1.82
N ILE A 110 -5.34 11.10 -1.45
CA ILE A 110 -6.50 10.34 -0.99
C ILE A 110 -6.38 9.97 0.49
N THR A 111 -5.51 10.64 1.24
CA THR A 111 -5.25 10.36 2.67
C THR A 111 -6.52 10.38 3.50
N ALA A 112 -7.45 11.30 3.20
CA ALA A 112 -8.72 11.42 3.90
C ALA A 112 -9.63 10.18 3.77
N LEU A 113 -9.47 9.36 2.72
CA LEU A 113 -10.20 8.11 2.57
C LEU A 113 -9.64 7.01 3.48
N GLY A 114 -8.35 7.07 3.80
CA GLY A 114 -7.66 6.13 4.69
C GLY A 114 -7.62 4.67 4.20
N ASP A 115 -8.20 4.34 3.05
CA ASP A 115 -8.26 2.98 2.50
C ASP A 115 -8.32 3.04 0.97
N TRP A 116 -7.43 2.26 0.33
CA TRP A 116 -7.43 2.08 -1.12
C TRP A 116 -8.75 1.49 -1.64
N ARG A 117 -9.37 0.57 -0.90
CA ARG A 117 -10.64 -0.04 -1.32
C ARG A 117 -11.76 1.00 -1.37
N ALA A 118 -11.77 1.94 -0.43
CA ALA A 118 -12.73 3.05 -0.43
C ALA A 118 -12.56 3.96 -1.64
N TYR A 119 -11.31 4.23 -2.06
CA TYR A 119 -11.03 4.97 -3.29
C TYR A 119 -11.56 4.24 -4.53
N VAL A 120 -11.28 2.94 -4.65
CA VAL A 120 -11.75 2.12 -5.79
C VAL A 120 -13.29 2.11 -5.87
N ALA A 121 -13.98 1.93 -4.73
CA ALA A 121 -15.44 1.97 -4.68
C ALA A 121 -16.00 3.32 -5.14
N ARG A 122 -15.45 4.43 -4.62
CA ARG A 122 -15.87 5.79 -5.00
C ARG A 122 -15.65 6.06 -6.50
N ARG A 123 -14.55 5.59 -7.08
CA ARG A 123 -14.28 5.71 -8.52
C ARG A 123 -15.26 4.89 -9.36
N ALA A 124 -15.64 3.71 -8.90
CA ALA A 124 -16.61 2.87 -9.60
C ALA A 124 -18.02 3.47 -9.56
N GLU A 125 -18.42 4.13 -8.47
CA GLU A 125 -19.68 4.86 -8.35
C GLU A 125 -19.74 6.07 -9.28
N ALA A 126 -18.66 6.86 -9.35
CA ALA A 126 -18.59 8.03 -10.21
C ALA A 126 -18.56 7.72 -11.72
N ALA A 127 -18.31 6.45 -12.09
CA ALA A 127 -18.29 5.99 -13.47
C ALA A 127 -19.62 5.39 -13.95
N ARG A 128 -20.63 5.34 -13.06
CA ARG A 128 -22.00 4.92 -13.38
C ARG A 128 -22.83 6.12 -13.81
#